data_AF-W7EMF1-F1
#
_entry.id   AF-W7EMF1-F1
#
_cell.length_a   1.000
_cell.length_b   1.000
_cell.length_c   1.000
_cell.angle_alpha   90.00
_cell.angle_beta   90.00
_cell.angle_gamma   90.00
#
_symmetry.space_group_name_H-M   'P 1'
#
loop_
_entity.id
_entity.type
_entity.pdbx_description
1 polymer ?
#
loop_
_entity_poly.entity_id
_entity_poly.type
_entity_poly.pdbx_seq_one_letter_code
_entity_poly.pdbx_strand_id
1 'polypeptide(L)'
;MASNFKIEPLVHPEGKTCKFGAVITGLDLNNFTEEIVAQLEKAIWEHKLLIIKGQHDLKPRRSWELLRALDPDMIIEDDDDMINLFHPHQWFRDSFQAIKVPDAGLFYFIGKGPQDDPRYGKPGLDMGDANLSHYYSVPLSDEDFEAGRTRFHMWYMNGFYWRHGISKCTILRPIKFPTEGLDKQTVEWADGSGTTMEVRPGRQAFLDVEQLYDMLSDEEKRMADHSWADYNYFPFENLKDCHYAPNGLGVVTEGREQPEEELLKYVGASKDWQKRYPLVWVNPVTGKKSFQCMHHLVRRLYIRNGPDETPKIIDDLGEVRRFLDKIQSRIIKPENIWVGPEEEHDLVLFGSYGLLHSNIDYPASWGKRSIHQAFMPTSKPPVGPVPTPDISNE
;
A
#
# COMPACT_ATOMS: atom_id res chain seq x y z
N MET A 1 -3.70 -34.79 -7.64
CA MET A 1 -2.49 -35.08 -6.84
C MET A 1 -2.28 -33.87 -5.97
N ALA A 2 -2.19 -34.03 -4.64
CA ALA A 2 -1.93 -32.91 -3.73
C ALA A 2 -0.63 -32.22 -4.18
N SER A 3 -0.70 -30.94 -4.52
CA SER A 3 0.48 -30.16 -4.88
C SER A 3 1.30 -29.96 -3.61
N ASN A 4 2.41 -30.69 -3.47
CA ASN A 4 3.36 -30.54 -2.37
C ASN A 4 4.24 -29.29 -2.58
N PHE A 5 3.64 -28.10 -2.58
CA PHE A 5 4.41 -26.86 -2.43
C PHE A 5 4.67 -26.60 -0.94
N LYS A 6 5.73 -25.85 -0.64
CA LYS A 6 6.11 -25.51 0.73
C LYS A 6 5.80 -24.04 0.99
N ILE A 7 5.28 -23.75 2.18
CA ILE A 7 5.14 -22.39 2.71
C ILE A 7 6.07 -22.32 3.91
N GLU A 8 7.10 -21.49 3.83
CA GLU A 8 8.13 -21.36 4.86
C GLU A 8 8.17 -19.91 5.34
N PRO A 9 7.99 -19.64 6.65
CA PRO A 9 8.12 -18.28 7.17
C PRO A 9 9.44 -17.65 6.75
N LEU A 10 9.39 -16.37 6.41
CA LEU A 10 10.58 -15.66 5.97
C LEU A 10 11.55 -15.49 7.14
N VAL A 11 12.81 -15.88 6.92
CA VAL A 11 13.88 -15.65 7.90
C VAL A 11 14.43 -14.25 7.68
N HIS A 12 14.20 -13.37 8.65
CA HIS A 12 14.74 -12.02 8.64
C HIS A 12 16.20 -12.03 9.15
N PRO A 13 17.10 -11.23 8.56
CA PRO A 13 18.49 -11.14 8.98
C PRO A 13 18.63 -10.51 10.38
N GLU A 14 19.79 -10.68 10.99
CA GLU A 14 20.13 -10.06 12.28
C GLU A 14 19.89 -8.54 12.24
N GLY A 15 19.35 -8.01 13.34
CA GLY A 15 18.98 -6.59 13.45
C GLY A 15 17.59 -6.25 12.91
N LYS A 16 16.89 -7.18 12.24
CA LYS A 16 15.48 -7.02 11.89
C LYS A 16 14.57 -7.62 12.97
N THR A 17 13.43 -6.98 13.18
CA THR A 17 12.39 -7.38 14.14
C THR A 17 11.07 -7.75 13.46
N CYS A 18 11.03 -7.73 12.12
CA CYS A 18 9.87 -8.08 11.32
C CYS A 18 9.32 -9.46 11.67
N LYS A 19 7.98 -9.57 11.80
CA LYS A 19 7.28 -10.81 12.20
C LYS A 19 6.32 -11.34 11.13
N PHE A 20 6.56 -10.98 9.88
CA PHE A 20 5.70 -11.31 8.73
C PHE A 20 6.54 -11.83 7.57
N GLY A 21 5.88 -12.37 6.55
CA GLY A 21 6.52 -12.91 5.36
C GLY A 21 6.55 -14.44 5.34
N ALA A 22 6.31 -15.02 4.17
CA ALA A 22 6.62 -16.41 3.86
C ALA A 22 7.10 -16.55 2.42
N VAL A 23 8.01 -17.48 2.19
CA VAL A 23 8.45 -17.92 0.87
C VAL A 23 7.69 -19.17 0.49
N ILE A 24 7.19 -19.19 -0.74
CA ILE A 24 6.48 -20.33 -1.31
C ILE A 24 7.30 -20.94 -2.44
N THR A 25 7.65 -22.22 -2.31
CA THR A 25 8.44 -22.96 -3.31
C THR A 25 7.69 -24.19 -3.83
N GLY A 26 7.91 -24.54 -5.10
CA GLY A 26 7.29 -25.72 -5.72
C GLY A 26 5.83 -25.52 -6.15
N LEU A 27 5.32 -24.28 -6.15
CA LEU A 27 3.97 -23.95 -6.62
C LEU A 27 4.00 -23.42 -8.06
N ASP A 28 3.23 -24.04 -8.95
CA ASP A 28 3.00 -23.52 -10.31
C ASP A 28 1.64 -22.82 -10.39
N LEU A 29 1.67 -21.49 -10.49
CA LEU A 29 0.44 -20.69 -10.57
C LEU A 29 -0.28 -20.79 -11.92
N ASN A 30 0.31 -21.41 -12.94
CA ASN A 30 -0.46 -21.74 -14.14
C ASN A 30 -1.51 -22.83 -13.88
N ASN A 31 -1.32 -23.65 -12.84
CA ASN A 31 -2.14 -24.82 -12.56
C ASN A 31 -2.73 -24.81 -11.12
N PHE A 32 -2.91 -23.62 -10.52
CA PHE A 32 -3.58 -23.53 -9.22
C PHE A 32 -5.02 -24.07 -9.27
N THR A 33 -5.45 -24.68 -8.16
CA THR A 33 -6.79 -25.21 -7.90
C THR A 33 -7.47 -24.39 -6.80
N GLU A 34 -8.76 -24.62 -6.56
CA GLU A 34 -9.48 -24.02 -5.43
C GLU A 34 -8.84 -24.35 -4.07
N GLU A 35 -8.32 -25.56 -3.91
CA GLU A 35 -7.60 -25.96 -2.69
C GLU A 35 -6.32 -25.15 -2.48
N ILE A 36 -5.57 -24.89 -3.56
CA ILE A 36 -4.38 -24.01 -3.53
C ILE A 36 -4.79 -22.58 -3.18
N VAL A 37 -5.88 -22.07 -3.76
CA VAL A 37 -6.38 -20.72 -3.46
C VAL A 37 -6.72 -20.60 -1.98
N ALA A 38 -7.39 -21.59 -1.39
CA ALA A 38 -7.70 -21.60 0.04
C ALA A 38 -6.44 -21.64 0.93
N GLN A 39 -5.41 -22.40 0.52
CA GLN A 39 -4.12 -22.42 1.22
C GLN A 39 -3.40 -21.07 1.14
N LEU A 40 -3.41 -20.43 -0.03
CA LEU A 40 -2.83 -19.10 -0.22
C LEU A 40 -3.60 -18.04 0.58
N GLU A 41 -4.93 -18.08 0.57
CA GLU A 41 -5.76 -17.16 1.37
C GLU A 41 -5.42 -17.25 2.85
N LYS A 42 -5.38 -18.47 3.40
CA LYS A 42 -4.96 -18.69 4.79
C LYS A 42 -3.54 -18.17 5.04
N ALA A 43 -2.60 -18.46 4.14
CA ALA A 43 -1.22 -18.02 4.26
C ALA A 43 -1.07 -16.48 4.21
N ILE A 44 -1.88 -15.77 3.41
CA ILE A 44 -1.93 -14.30 3.42
C ILE A 44 -2.34 -13.81 4.81
N TRP A 45 -3.34 -14.41 5.46
CA TRP A 45 -3.75 -13.97 6.79
C TRP A 45 -2.71 -14.29 7.87
N GLU A 46 -1.98 -15.40 7.75
CA GLU A 46 -0.97 -15.82 8.73
C GLU A 46 0.37 -15.07 8.57
N HIS A 47 0.79 -14.83 7.33
CA HIS A 47 2.11 -14.30 7.00
C HIS A 47 2.08 -12.91 6.37
N LYS A 48 0.92 -12.42 5.93
CA LYS A 48 0.68 -11.08 5.35
C LYS A 48 1.35 -10.80 4.00
N LEU A 49 2.59 -11.25 3.81
CA LEU A 49 3.39 -11.16 2.60
C LEU A 49 3.81 -12.57 2.17
N LEU A 50 3.52 -12.92 0.93
CA LEU A 50 3.91 -14.18 0.31
C LEU A 50 4.79 -13.89 -0.90
N ILE A 51 5.93 -14.58 -0.99
CA ILE A 51 6.83 -14.51 -2.13
C ILE A 51 6.85 -15.89 -2.78
N ILE A 52 6.12 -16.01 -3.88
CA ILE A 52 5.97 -17.26 -4.63
C ILE A 52 7.08 -17.32 -5.66
N LYS A 53 8.02 -18.25 -5.45
CA LYS A 53 9.29 -18.29 -6.19
C LYS A 53 9.14 -18.86 -7.59
N GLY A 54 9.98 -18.38 -8.51
CA GLY A 54 10.27 -19.06 -9.78
C GLY A 54 9.12 -19.07 -10.79
N GLN A 55 8.29 -18.02 -10.82
CA GLN A 55 7.14 -17.89 -11.71
C GLN A 55 7.54 -17.37 -13.11
N HIS A 56 8.65 -17.89 -13.65
CA HIS A 56 9.17 -17.53 -14.98
C HIS A 56 8.11 -17.79 -16.06
N ASP A 57 7.45 -18.94 -16.03
CA ASP A 57 6.47 -19.31 -17.07
C ASP A 57 5.03 -18.89 -16.76
N LEU A 58 4.81 -18.05 -15.74
CA LEU A 58 3.47 -17.60 -15.38
C LEU A 58 2.85 -16.77 -16.51
N LYS A 59 1.69 -17.21 -16.99
CA LYS A 59 0.90 -16.46 -17.95
C LYS A 59 0.24 -15.26 -17.25
N PRO A 60 0.30 -14.03 -17.80
CA PRO A 60 -0.30 -12.85 -17.15
C PRO A 60 -1.77 -13.04 -16.73
N ARG A 61 -2.57 -13.69 -17.57
CA ARG A 61 -3.97 -14.04 -17.28
C ARG A 61 -4.17 -14.81 -15.97
N ARG A 62 -3.22 -15.68 -15.61
CA ARG A 62 -3.32 -16.53 -14.42
C ARG A 62 -3.17 -15.72 -13.13
N SER A 63 -2.39 -14.64 -13.15
CA SER A 63 -2.33 -13.71 -12.02
C SER A 63 -3.67 -13.02 -11.75
N TRP A 64 -4.40 -12.66 -12.81
CA TRP A 64 -5.75 -12.09 -12.71
C TRP A 64 -6.78 -13.11 -12.21
N GLU A 65 -6.73 -14.34 -12.73
CA GLU A 65 -7.59 -15.42 -12.26
C GLU A 65 -7.34 -15.76 -10.79
N LEU A 66 -6.07 -15.72 -10.34
CA LEU A 66 -5.71 -15.89 -8.94
C LEU A 66 -6.28 -14.77 -8.07
N LEU A 67 -6.11 -13.49 -8.48
CA LEU A 67 -6.63 -12.35 -7.71
C LEU A 67 -8.15 -12.45 -7.50
N ARG A 68 -8.89 -12.79 -8.57
CA ARG A 68 -10.35 -13.01 -8.48
C ARG A 68 -10.73 -14.19 -7.60
N ALA A 69 -9.93 -15.26 -7.60
CA ALA A 69 -10.19 -16.41 -6.75
C ALA A 69 -9.93 -16.11 -5.26
N LEU A 70 -8.94 -15.26 -4.97
CA LEU A 70 -8.63 -14.80 -3.62
C LEU A 70 -9.64 -13.78 -3.09
N ASP A 71 -10.30 -13.02 -3.96
CA ASP A 71 -11.37 -12.08 -3.61
C ASP A 71 -12.59 -12.22 -4.52
N PRO A 72 -13.50 -13.18 -4.23
CA PRO A 72 -14.74 -13.34 -5.00
C PRO A 72 -15.69 -12.14 -4.91
N ASP A 73 -15.52 -11.29 -3.89
CA ASP A 73 -16.34 -10.11 -3.59
C ASP A 73 -15.69 -8.81 -4.11
N MET A 74 -14.68 -8.96 -4.96
CA MET A 74 -13.95 -7.88 -5.61
C MET A 74 -14.86 -7.07 -6.52
N ILE A 75 -14.78 -5.75 -6.38
CA ILE A 75 -15.51 -4.80 -7.20
C ILE A 75 -14.70 -4.56 -8.47
N ILE A 76 -15.34 -4.78 -9.62
CA ILE A 76 -14.80 -4.49 -10.94
C ILE A 76 -15.57 -3.29 -11.48
N GLU A 77 -14.84 -2.23 -11.81
CA GLU A 77 -15.37 -1.02 -12.43
C GLU A 77 -14.54 -0.71 -13.68
N ASP A 78 -15.05 0.15 -14.55
CA ASP A 78 -14.34 0.61 -15.73
C ASP A 78 -13.05 1.37 -15.35
N ASP A 79 -12.04 1.33 -16.22
CA ASP A 79 -10.75 1.99 -15.96
C ASP A 79 -10.93 3.49 -15.75
N ASP A 80 -11.76 4.15 -16.56
CA ASP A 80 -11.92 5.60 -16.49
C ASP A 80 -12.58 6.00 -15.18
N ASP A 81 -13.59 5.25 -14.76
CA ASP A 81 -14.28 5.45 -13.48
C ASP A 81 -13.33 5.24 -12.30
N MET A 82 -12.50 4.19 -12.34
CA MET A 82 -11.52 3.90 -11.30
C MET A 82 -10.43 4.98 -11.21
N ILE A 83 -9.90 5.43 -12.34
CA ILE A 83 -8.91 6.51 -12.40
C ILE A 83 -9.51 7.82 -11.86
N ASN A 84 -10.77 8.10 -12.21
CA ASN A 84 -11.49 9.26 -11.70
C ASN A 84 -11.65 9.24 -10.16
N LEU A 85 -11.52 8.10 -9.49
CA LEU A 85 -11.53 8.05 -8.01
C LEU A 85 -10.21 8.51 -7.38
N PHE A 86 -9.12 8.56 -8.14
CA PHE A 86 -7.87 9.19 -7.73
C PHE A 86 -7.88 10.67 -8.09
N HIS A 87 -7.91 10.96 -9.40
CA HIS A 87 -7.96 12.32 -9.92
C HIS A 87 -8.79 12.35 -11.22
N PRO A 88 -9.76 13.28 -11.35
CA PRO A 88 -10.64 13.35 -12.51
C PRO A 88 -10.02 14.11 -13.69
N HIS A 89 -8.70 14.35 -13.67
CA HIS A 89 -8.04 15.30 -14.55
C HIS A 89 -7.23 14.63 -15.66
N GLN A 90 -7.17 15.29 -16.82
CA GLN A 90 -6.36 14.82 -17.95
C GLN A 90 -4.87 14.74 -17.61
N TRP A 91 -4.32 15.68 -16.84
CA TRP A 91 -2.91 15.65 -16.43
C TRP A 91 -2.54 14.37 -15.66
N PHE A 92 -3.49 13.80 -14.92
CA PHE A 92 -3.26 12.55 -14.20
C PHE A 92 -3.32 11.36 -15.14
N ARG A 93 -4.22 11.38 -16.14
CA ARG A 93 -4.31 10.32 -17.17
C ARG A 93 -3.07 10.28 -18.06
N ASP A 94 -2.50 11.44 -18.33
CA ASP A 94 -1.29 11.57 -19.14
C ASP A 94 -0.05 11.09 -18.38
N SER A 95 -0.01 11.29 -17.05
CA SER A 95 1.12 10.92 -16.18
C SER A 95 1.01 9.51 -15.61
N PHE A 96 -0.12 9.17 -15.00
CA PHE A 96 -0.51 7.82 -14.60
C PHE A 96 -1.12 7.13 -15.82
N GLN A 97 -0.26 6.75 -16.75
CA GLN A 97 -0.64 5.93 -17.89
C GLN A 97 -1.05 4.56 -17.35
N ALA A 98 -2.34 4.37 -17.04
CA ALA A 98 -2.93 3.12 -16.56
C ALA A 98 -2.92 2.06 -17.69
N ILE A 99 -1.73 1.72 -18.16
CA ILE A 99 -1.53 0.85 -19.31
C ILE A 99 -1.66 -0.59 -18.84
N LYS A 100 -2.71 -1.24 -19.32
CA LYS A 100 -2.94 -2.66 -19.08
C LYS A 100 -1.86 -3.52 -19.70
N VAL A 101 -1.46 -4.55 -18.97
CA VAL A 101 -0.62 -5.64 -19.45
C VAL A 101 -1.48 -6.51 -20.40
N PRO A 102 -1.00 -6.81 -21.62
CA PRO A 102 -1.72 -7.65 -22.56
C PRO A 102 -2.12 -9.00 -21.95
N ASP A 103 -3.36 -9.43 -22.21
CA ASP A 103 -3.93 -10.69 -21.73
C ASP A 103 -3.93 -10.90 -20.20
N ALA A 104 -3.78 -9.83 -19.41
CA ALA A 104 -3.63 -9.91 -17.96
C ALA A 104 -4.84 -9.39 -17.16
N GLY A 105 -6.00 -9.19 -17.80
CA GLY A 105 -7.16 -8.57 -17.14
C GLY A 105 -6.86 -7.13 -16.70
N LEU A 106 -7.10 -6.80 -15.43
CA LEU A 106 -6.84 -5.47 -14.86
C LEU A 106 -5.49 -5.38 -14.15
N PHE A 107 -4.44 -5.88 -14.81
CA PHE A 107 -3.06 -5.67 -14.39
C PHE A 107 -2.47 -4.49 -15.17
N TYR A 108 -1.74 -3.62 -14.48
CA TYR A 108 -1.13 -2.42 -15.05
C TYR A 108 0.40 -2.51 -14.99
N PHE A 109 1.06 -1.88 -15.96
CA PHE A 109 2.50 -1.66 -15.92
C PHE A 109 2.84 -0.56 -14.91
N ILE A 110 3.81 -0.83 -14.05
CA ILE A 110 4.38 0.15 -13.11
C ILE A 110 5.90 0.08 -13.21
N GLY A 111 6.55 1.22 -13.45
CA GLY A 111 8.00 1.26 -13.59
C GLY A 111 8.51 2.53 -14.26
N LYS A 112 9.71 2.43 -14.82
CA LYS A 112 10.39 3.51 -15.56
C LYS A 112 11.04 2.95 -16.82
N GLY A 113 11.15 3.80 -17.82
CA GLY A 113 11.83 3.54 -19.08
C GLY A 113 11.08 2.57 -20.02
N PRO A 114 11.76 2.14 -21.10
CA PRO A 114 11.16 1.32 -22.15
C PRO A 114 10.74 -0.08 -21.70
N GLN A 115 9.54 -0.51 -22.10
CA GLN A 115 8.92 -1.79 -21.73
C GLN A 115 9.01 -2.80 -22.89
N ASP A 116 10.19 -2.93 -23.50
CA ASP A 116 10.38 -3.67 -24.77
C ASP A 116 10.49 -5.20 -24.65
N ASP A 117 10.29 -5.78 -23.48
CA ASP A 117 10.33 -7.24 -23.34
C ASP A 117 9.21 -7.86 -24.18
N PRO A 118 9.51 -8.72 -25.18
CA PRO A 118 8.49 -9.25 -26.08
C PRO A 118 7.56 -10.28 -25.42
N ARG A 119 7.93 -10.82 -24.26
CA ARG A 119 7.19 -11.84 -23.53
C ARG A 119 6.30 -11.24 -22.45
N TYR A 120 6.76 -10.19 -21.78
CA TYR A 120 6.07 -9.60 -20.63
C TYR A 120 5.75 -8.13 -20.79
N GLY A 121 6.51 -7.42 -21.62
CA GLY A 121 6.37 -5.98 -21.85
C GLY A 121 5.31 -5.63 -22.89
N LYS A 122 5.37 -4.39 -23.34
CA LYS A 122 4.57 -3.85 -24.42
C LYS A 122 5.52 -3.07 -25.35
N PRO A 123 6.06 -3.70 -26.41
CA PRO A 123 7.02 -3.06 -27.31
C PRO A 123 6.53 -1.69 -27.79
N GLY A 124 7.39 -0.66 -27.66
CA GLY A 124 7.06 0.72 -27.99
C GLY A 124 6.38 1.53 -26.86
N LEU A 125 6.11 0.92 -25.71
CA LEU A 125 5.72 1.65 -24.49
C LEU A 125 6.96 2.12 -23.74
N ASP A 126 6.99 3.39 -23.35
CA ASP A 126 7.96 3.95 -22.42
C ASP A 126 7.21 4.56 -21.23
N MET A 127 7.55 4.11 -20.01
CA MET A 127 6.93 4.58 -18.77
C MET A 127 7.58 5.86 -18.23
N GLY A 128 8.54 6.44 -18.96
CA GLY A 128 9.20 7.70 -18.61
C GLY A 128 10.16 7.57 -17.43
N ASP A 129 10.51 8.72 -16.84
CA ASP A 129 11.57 8.90 -15.85
C ASP A 129 11.10 9.55 -14.54
N ALA A 130 9.79 9.53 -14.28
CA ALA A 130 9.14 10.22 -13.16
C ALA A 130 9.95 10.14 -11.85
N ASN A 131 10.17 11.29 -11.23
CA ASN A 131 10.93 11.45 -9.99
C ASN A 131 9.95 11.81 -8.85
N LEU A 132 10.10 11.23 -7.67
CA LEU A 132 9.23 11.51 -6.53
C LEU A 132 9.67 12.70 -5.67
N SER A 133 10.82 13.33 -5.96
CA SER A 133 11.42 14.38 -5.13
C SER A 133 10.50 15.58 -4.86
N HIS A 134 9.67 15.96 -5.83
CA HIS A 134 8.74 17.10 -5.73
C HIS A 134 7.52 16.82 -4.84
N TYR A 135 7.28 15.57 -4.47
CA TYR A 135 6.21 15.22 -3.53
C TYR A 135 6.62 15.38 -2.06
N TYR A 136 7.91 15.56 -1.76
CA TYR A 136 8.38 15.67 -0.38
C TYR A 136 8.39 17.12 0.12
N SER A 137 8.01 17.31 1.38
CA SER A 137 8.01 18.64 2.01
C SER A 137 9.42 19.20 2.23
N VAL A 138 10.40 18.31 2.30
CA VAL A 138 11.82 18.63 2.15
C VAL A 138 12.21 18.05 0.80
N PRO A 139 12.51 18.82 -0.25
CA PRO A 139 12.92 18.22 -1.52
C PRO A 139 14.24 17.45 -1.39
N LEU A 140 14.45 16.44 -2.24
CA LEU A 140 15.73 15.77 -2.42
C LEU A 140 16.42 16.40 -3.65
N SER A 141 17.71 16.77 -3.54
CA SER A 141 18.43 17.33 -4.68
C SER A 141 18.69 16.28 -5.75
N ASP A 142 18.77 16.71 -7.01
CA ASP A 142 19.09 15.80 -8.13
C ASP A 142 20.46 15.13 -7.95
N GLU A 143 21.45 15.85 -7.42
CA GLU A 143 22.79 15.30 -7.12
C GLU A 143 22.71 14.16 -6.10
N ASP A 144 21.99 14.35 -4.99
CA ASP A 144 21.80 13.33 -3.97
C ASP A 144 21.02 12.13 -4.53
N PHE A 145 19.99 12.41 -5.33
CA PHE A 145 19.17 11.37 -5.94
C PHE A 145 19.99 10.51 -6.90
N GLU A 146 20.72 11.12 -7.85
CA GLU A 146 21.61 10.41 -8.78
C GLU A 146 22.75 9.67 -8.06
N ALA A 147 23.19 10.16 -6.90
CA ALA A 147 24.14 9.46 -6.02
C ALA A 147 23.53 8.28 -5.24
N GLY A 148 22.25 7.98 -5.44
CA GLY A 148 21.56 6.84 -4.85
C GLY A 148 20.93 7.12 -3.48
N ARG A 149 20.66 8.38 -3.14
CA ARG A 149 19.82 8.73 -1.99
C ARG A 149 18.37 8.75 -2.45
N THR A 150 17.47 8.30 -1.59
CA THR A 150 16.03 8.24 -1.88
C THR A 150 15.23 8.27 -0.59
N ARG A 151 13.90 8.23 -0.69
CA ARG A 151 12.98 8.28 0.45
C ARG A 151 11.78 7.37 0.20
N PHE A 152 11.06 7.04 1.27
CA PHE A 152 9.76 6.41 1.13
C PHE A 152 8.80 7.41 0.49
N HIS A 153 8.03 7.00 -0.52
CA HIS A 153 7.02 7.88 -1.11
C HIS A 153 5.94 8.23 -0.08
N MET A 154 5.17 7.23 0.31
CA MET A 154 4.20 7.29 1.39
C MET A 154 3.99 5.87 1.95
N TRP A 155 3.60 5.74 3.21
CA TRP A 155 3.13 4.48 3.78
C TRP A 155 1.62 4.39 3.62
N TYR A 156 1.15 3.39 2.88
CA TYR A 156 -0.24 3.27 2.51
C TYR A 156 -0.67 1.82 2.32
N MET A 157 -1.96 1.64 2.09
CA MET A 157 -2.56 0.39 1.64
C MET A 157 -3.35 0.66 0.39
N ASN A 158 -3.35 -0.30 -0.53
CA ASN A 158 -4.06 -0.15 -1.78
C ASN A 158 -5.58 -0.09 -1.50
N GLY A 159 -6.22 0.98 -1.94
CA GLY A 159 -7.62 1.27 -1.67
C GLY A 159 -7.99 2.68 -2.05
N PHE A 160 -9.29 2.98 -2.02
CA PHE A 160 -9.82 4.29 -2.42
C PHE A 160 -10.26 5.15 -1.23
N TYR A 161 -10.67 4.50 -0.14
CA TYR A 161 -11.13 5.16 1.10
C TYR A 161 -12.29 6.14 0.90
N TRP A 162 -13.01 5.96 -0.20
CA TRP A 162 -14.13 6.77 -0.66
C TRP A 162 -14.79 6.04 -1.82
N ARG A 163 -16.13 6.01 -1.85
CA ARG A 163 -17.00 5.25 -2.78
C ARG A 163 -16.75 3.74 -2.70
N HIS A 164 -15.54 3.33 -3.00
CA HIS A 164 -14.97 2.01 -2.76
C HIS A 164 -14.07 1.97 -1.54
N GLY A 165 -13.94 0.77 -0.99
CA GLY A 165 -13.12 0.54 0.20
C GLY A 165 -11.66 0.29 -0.12
N ILE A 166 -11.06 -0.53 0.74
CA ILE A 166 -9.71 -1.06 0.54
C ILE A 166 -9.72 -2.24 -0.42
N SER A 167 -8.53 -2.62 -0.88
CA SER A 167 -8.32 -3.92 -1.52
C SER A 167 -8.12 -5.02 -0.48
N LYS A 168 -8.50 -6.26 -0.79
CA LYS A 168 -8.21 -7.39 0.09
C LYS A 168 -6.75 -7.81 0.03
N CYS A 169 -6.24 -7.95 -1.19
CA CYS A 169 -4.85 -8.29 -1.45
C CYS A 169 -4.36 -7.60 -2.72
N THR A 170 -3.03 -7.57 -2.87
CA THR A 170 -2.34 -7.02 -4.04
C THR A 170 -1.37 -8.04 -4.57
N ILE A 171 -1.27 -8.11 -5.91
CA ILE A 171 -0.23 -8.88 -6.59
C ILE A 171 0.74 -7.92 -7.26
N LEU A 172 2.04 -8.17 -7.06
CA LEU A 172 3.13 -7.60 -7.84
C LEU A 172 3.91 -8.74 -8.48
N ARG A 173 4.17 -8.60 -9.78
CA ARG A 173 5.07 -9.49 -10.50
C ARG A 173 6.27 -8.68 -11.00
N PRO A 174 7.41 -8.75 -10.32
CA PRO A 174 8.63 -8.15 -10.84
C PRO A 174 9.06 -8.85 -12.11
N ILE A 175 9.12 -8.11 -13.21
CA ILE A 175 9.65 -8.60 -14.49
C ILE A 175 11.08 -8.14 -14.66
N LYS A 176 11.35 -6.86 -14.33
CA LYS A 176 12.66 -6.27 -14.45
C LYS A 176 12.92 -5.30 -13.29
N PHE A 177 14.07 -5.46 -12.65
CA PHE A 177 14.61 -4.50 -11.70
C PHE A 177 15.71 -3.63 -12.36
N PRO A 178 15.92 -2.39 -11.86
CA PRO A 178 17.03 -1.54 -12.30
C PRO A 178 18.35 -2.10 -11.77
N THR A 179 19.25 -2.49 -12.67
CA THR A 179 20.53 -3.15 -12.35
C THR A 179 21.75 -2.47 -12.98
N GLU A 180 21.57 -1.31 -13.61
CA GLU A 180 22.65 -0.60 -14.32
C GLU A 180 23.39 0.39 -13.40
N GLY A 181 22.77 0.76 -12.27
CA GLY A 181 23.36 1.63 -11.24
C GLY A 181 24.02 0.87 -10.10
N LEU A 182 23.91 1.43 -8.89
CA LEU A 182 24.45 0.79 -7.68
C LEU A 182 23.57 -0.39 -7.25
N ASP A 183 24.21 -1.42 -6.67
CA ASP A 183 23.50 -2.58 -6.09
C ASP A 183 22.58 -2.19 -4.92
N LYS A 184 22.84 -1.03 -4.29
CA LYS A 184 22.12 -0.50 -3.15
C LYS A 184 21.91 1.00 -3.28
N GLN A 185 20.79 1.47 -2.74
CA GLN A 185 20.47 2.87 -2.51
C GLN A 185 20.19 3.12 -1.03
N THR A 186 20.37 4.36 -0.62
CA THR A 186 20.19 4.81 0.76
C THR A 186 18.84 5.50 0.90
N VAL A 187 17.93 4.89 1.65
CA VAL A 187 16.69 5.55 2.08
C VAL A 187 17.01 6.41 3.31
N GLU A 188 16.66 7.70 3.29
CA GLU A 188 16.78 8.59 4.45
C GLU A 188 15.42 9.02 5.01
N TRP A 189 15.35 9.24 6.33
CA TRP A 189 14.14 9.76 6.97
C TRP A 189 14.01 11.28 6.85
N ALA A 190 15.14 11.98 6.67
CA ALA A 190 15.24 13.44 6.60
C ALA A 190 14.40 14.21 7.65
N ASP A 191 14.29 13.65 8.86
CA ASP A 191 13.57 14.20 10.02
C ASP A 191 14.51 14.79 11.09
N GLY A 192 15.79 15.00 10.73
CA GLY A 192 16.83 15.48 11.64
C GLY A 192 17.50 14.39 12.49
N SER A 193 16.99 13.15 12.49
CA SER A 193 17.59 12.05 13.26
C SER A 193 18.89 11.50 12.66
N GLY A 194 19.14 11.76 11.37
CA GLY A 194 20.22 11.12 10.62
C GLY A 194 19.96 9.63 10.31
N THR A 195 18.75 9.14 10.56
CA THR A 195 18.37 7.73 10.30
C THR A 195 18.36 7.42 8.81
N THR A 196 19.02 6.32 8.45
CA THR A 196 19.06 5.80 7.08
C THR A 196 18.93 4.27 7.07
N MET A 197 18.59 3.71 5.90
CA MET A 197 18.72 2.28 5.65
C MET A 197 19.11 2.00 4.20
N GLU A 198 19.93 0.98 3.99
CA GLU A 198 20.25 0.50 2.65
C GLU A 198 19.19 -0.46 2.12
N VAL A 199 18.82 -0.29 0.85
CA VAL A 199 17.87 -1.16 0.15
C VAL A 199 18.36 -1.41 -1.27
N ARG A 200 17.92 -2.49 -1.90
CA ARG A 200 18.16 -2.68 -3.34
C ARG A 200 17.14 -1.86 -4.15
N PRO A 201 17.55 -1.23 -5.26
CA PRO A 201 16.66 -0.37 -6.05
C PRO A 201 15.52 -1.15 -6.70
N GLY A 202 14.43 -0.43 -7.01
CA GLY A 202 13.23 -0.95 -7.68
C GLY A 202 12.30 -1.83 -6.83
N ARG A 203 12.60 -2.05 -5.55
CA ARG A 203 11.77 -2.86 -4.64
C ARG A 203 10.74 -2.03 -3.87
N GLN A 204 9.76 -2.72 -3.27
CA GLN A 204 8.79 -2.11 -2.35
C GLN A 204 9.16 -2.41 -0.90
N ALA A 205 8.85 -1.46 -0.02
CA ALA A 205 9.00 -1.62 1.41
C ALA A 205 7.69 -2.04 2.05
N PHE A 206 7.76 -2.83 3.10
CA PHE A 206 6.62 -3.33 3.87
C PHE A 206 6.86 -3.16 5.37
N LEU A 207 5.81 -2.88 6.13
CA LEU A 207 5.83 -2.86 7.60
C LEU A 207 4.53 -3.44 8.17
N ASP A 208 4.62 -4.06 9.35
CA ASP A 208 3.53 -4.81 9.99
C ASP A 208 2.74 -3.94 10.98
N VAL A 209 1.45 -3.73 10.69
CA VAL A 209 0.56 -2.96 11.56
C VAL A 209 0.00 -3.76 12.74
N GLU A 210 0.10 -5.10 12.74
CA GLU A 210 -0.11 -5.90 13.95
C GLU A 210 1.05 -5.68 14.94
N GLN A 211 2.29 -5.60 14.43
CA GLN A 211 3.45 -5.29 15.26
C GLN A 211 3.36 -3.88 15.86
N LEU A 212 2.84 -2.90 15.11
CA LEU A 212 2.55 -1.57 15.65
C LEU A 212 1.53 -1.63 16.80
N TYR A 213 0.45 -2.41 16.66
CA TYR A 213 -0.54 -2.57 17.73
C TYR A 213 0.10 -3.18 18.99
N ASP A 214 0.97 -4.17 18.84
CA ASP A 214 1.68 -4.79 19.97
C ASP A 214 2.52 -3.79 20.77
N MET A 215 3.06 -2.76 20.10
CA MET A 215 3.86 -1.68 20.71
C MET A 215 3.04 -0.66 21.52
N LEU A 216 1.71 -0.68 21.42
CA LEU A 216 0.84 0.20 22.18
C LEU A 216 0.80 -0.20 23.66
N SER A 217 0.68 0.78 24.55
CA SER A 217 0.37 0.52 25.97
C SER A 217 -1.04 -0.06 26.13
N ASP A 218 -1.36 -0.66 27.28
CA ASP A 218 -2.71 -1.20 27.52
C ASP A 218 -3.80 -0.12 27.46
N GLU A 219 -3.47 1.12 27.84
CA GLU A 219 -4.36 2.28 27.70
C GLU A 219 -4.55 2.65 26.23
N GLU A 220 -3.47 2.71 25.45
CA GLU A 220 -3.53 3.01 24.03
C GLU A 220 -4.27 1.91 23.25
N LYS A 221 -4.08 0.63 23.60
CA LYS A 221 -4.83 -0.49 23.01
C LYS A 221 -6.32 -0.36 23.29
N ARG A 222 -6.69 -0.07 24.54
CA ARG A 222 -8.09 0.16 24.92
C ARG A 222 -8.69 1.32 24.13
N MET A 223 -7.98 2.45 24.03
CA MET A 223 -8.44 3.58 23.24
C MET A 223 -8.60 3.21 21.77
N ALA A 224 -7.57 2.63 21.15
CA ALA A 224 -7.56 2.33 19.72
C ALA A 224 -8.64 1.30 19.36
N ASP A 225 -8.87 0.30 20.21
CA ASP A 225 -9.90 -0.72 20.03
C ASP A 225 -11.31 -0.12 19.93
N HIS A 226 -11.58 1.02 20.57
CA HIS A 226 -12.91 1.63 20.62
C HIS A 226 -13.07 2.86 19.72
N SER A 227 -12.01 3.27 19.05
CA SER A 227 -11.94 4.50 18.27
C SER A 227 -12.04 4.23 16.76
N TRP A 228 -12.41 5.25 15.99
CA TRP A 228 -12.51 5.15 14.52
C TRP A 228 -12.09 6.45 13.83
N ALA A 229 -11.91 6.35 12.51
CA ALA A 229 -11.56 7.45 11.63
C ALA A 229 -12.61 7.62 10.53
N ASP A 230 -12.90 8.88 10.21
CA ASP A 230 -13.55 9.28 8.97
C ASP A 230 -12.49 9.72 7.97
N TYR A 231 -12.63 9.24 6.73
CA TYR A 231 -11.73 9.57 5.64
C TYR A 231 -12.22 10.79 4.86
N ASN A 232 -11.32 11.46 4.15
CA ASN A 232 -11.68 12.62 3.34
C ASN A 232 -12.64 12.25 2.21
N TYR A 233 -13.46 13.22 1.81
CA TYR A 233 -14.20 13.15 0.56
C TYR A 233 -13.20 13.28 -0.58
N PHE A 234 -13.27 12.38 -1.57
CA PHE A 234 -12.37 12.38 -2.72
C PHE A 234 -10.88 12.54 -2.31
N PRO A 235 -10.35 11.59 -1.53
CA PRO A 235 -9.23 11.86 -0.62
C PRO A 235 -7.90 12.07 -1.34
N PHE A 236 -7.69 11.51 -2.54
CA PHE A 236 -6.47 11.77 -3.33
C PHE A 236 -6.50 13.15 -3.99
N GLU A 237 -7.63 13.55 -4.57
CA GLU A 237 -7.82 14.90 -5.10
C GLU A 237 -7.69 15.96 -4.00
N ASN A 238 -8.16 15.68 -2.78
CA ASN A 238 -7.96 16.54 -1.61
C ASN A 238 -6.47 16.85 -1.35
N LEU A 239 -5.58 15.91 -1.66
CA LEU A 239 -4.15 16.00 -1.34
C LEU A 239 -3.26 16.33 -2.54
N LYS A 240 -3.81 16.62 -3.72
CA LYS A 240 -3.02 16.78 -4.95
C LYS A 240 -1.91 17.83 -4.88
N ASP A 241 -2.10 18.84 -4.04
CA ASP A 241 -1.17 19.95 -3.83
C ASP A 241 -0.40 19.82 -2.50
N CYS A 242 -0.62 18.76 -1.71
CA CYS A 242 0.07 18.53 -0.45
C CYS A 242 1.40 17.82 -0.66
N HIS A 243 2.35 18.06 0.25
CA HIS A 243 3.60 17.35 0.31
C HIS A 243 3.62 16.27 1.40
N TYR A 244 4.21 15.12 1.06
CA TYR A 244 4.47 14.02 1.97
C TYR A 244 5.64 14.33 2.92
N ALA A 245 5.55 13.81 4.14
CA ALA A 245 6.67 13.79 5.07
C ALA A 245 7.82 12.96 4.47
N PRO A 246 9.09 13.36 4.64
CA PRO A 246 10.22 12.66 4.02
C PRO A 246 10.41 11.20 4.47
N ASN A 247 9.87 10.83 5.64
CA ASN A 247 9.85 9.44 6.14
C ASN A 247 8.66 8.62 5.59
N GLY A 248 7.84 9.20 4.72
CA GLY A 248 6.64 8.62 4.12
C GLY A 248 5.41 8.59 5.04
N LEU A 249 5.47 9.09 6.29
CA LEU A 249 4.35 9.07 7.22
C LEU A 249 3.36 10.21 6.92
N GLY A 250 2.56 10.00 5.89
CA GLY A 250 1.51 10.90 5.44
C GLY A 250 2.02 12.28 5.00
N VAL A 251 1.17 13.31 5.11
CA VAL A 251 1.44 14.66 4.59
C VAL A 251 1.70 15.67 5.70
N VAL A 252 2.47 16.71 5.41
CA VAL A 252 2.74 17.80 6.35
C VAL A 252 1.53 18.74 6.48
N THR A 253 1.44 19.47 7.59
CA THR A 253 0.37 20.47 7.81
C THR A 253 0.79 21.81 7.24
N GLU A 254 0.42 22.06 5.99
CA GLU A 254 0.78 23.26 5.23
C GLU A 254 -0.42 24.00 4.62
N GLY A 255 -1.66 23.52 4.84
CA GLY A 255 -2.88 24.19 4.39
C GLY A 255 -3.08 24.19 2.87
N ARG A 256 -2.57 23.15 2.19
CA ARG A 256 -2.67 22.97 0.73
C ARG A 256 -3.75 21.97 0.30
N GLU A 257 -4.47 21.42 1.26
CA GLU A 257 -5.59 20.53 1.03
C GLU A 257 -6.68 21.25 0.23
N GLN A 258 -7.28 20.56 -0.75
CA GLN A 258 -8.39 21.15 -1.49
C GLN A 258 -9.62 21.31 -0.58
N PRO A 259 -10.28 22.47 -0.58
CA PRO A 259 -11.48 22.69 0.22
C PRO A 259 -12.60 21.73 -0.16
N GLU A 260 -13.42 21.35 0.84
CA GLU A 260 -14.54 20.43 0.64
C GLU A 260 -15.54 20.95 -0.40
N GLU A 261 -15.81 22.25 -0.41
CA GLU A 261 -16.71 22.88 -1.35
C GLU A 261 -16.24 22.78 -2.80
N GLU A 262 -14.93 22.72 -3.04
CA GLU A 262 -14.38 22.52 -4.39
C GLU A 262 -14.42 21.06 -4.79
N LEU A 263 -14.12 20.14 -3.85
CA LEU A 263 -14.18 18.69 -4.09
C LEU A 263 -15.59 18.22 -4.46
N LEU A 264 -16.61 18.77 -3.82
CA LEU A 264 -18.01 18.40 -4.07
C LEU A 264 -18.59 19.00 -5.36
N LYS A 265 -17.85 19.85 -6.08
CA LYS A 265 -18.26 20.32 -7.42
C LYS A 265 -17.98 19.29 -8.51
N TYR A 266 -17.08 18.34 -8.29
CA TYR A 266 -16.79 17.30 -9.27
C TYR A 266 -18.00 16.39 -9.47
N VAL A 267 -18.31 16.08 -10.73
CA VAL A 267 -19.42 15.19 -11.08
C VAL A 267 -19.20 13.83 -10.43
N GLY A 268 -20.22 13.36 -9.71
CA GLY A 268 -20.18 12.11 -8.96
C GLY A 268 -19.72 12.28 -7.52
N ALA A 269 -19.05 13.37 -7.12
CA ALA A 269 -18.64 13.51 -5.73
C ALA A 269 -19.85 13.65 -4.77
N SER A 270 -19.96 12.75 -3.79
CA SER A 270 -21.03 12.75 -2.78
C SER A 270 -20.52 12.45 -1.37
N LYS A 271 -20.94 13.23 -0.36
CA LYS A 271 -20.59 12.95 1.06
C LYS A 271 -20.98 11.53 1.50
N ASP A 272 -22.02 10.95 0.90
CA ASP A 272 -22.49 9.58 1.18
C ASP A 272 -21.43 8.50 0.88
N TRP A 273 -20.41 8.85 0.10
CA TRP A 273 -19.32 7.94 -0.27
C TRP A 273 -18.18 7.93 0.73
N GLN A 274 -18.22 8.77 1.76
CA GLN A 274 -17.22 8.80 2.82
C GLN A 274 -17.08 7.43 3.48
N LYS A 275 -15.83 7.03 3.73
CA LYS A 275 -15.55 5.82 4.48
C LYS A 275 -15.30 6.16 5.94
N ARG A 276 -15.75 5.24 6.78
CA ARG A 276 -15.53 5.22 8.22
C ARG A 276 -14.98 3.85 8.58
N TYR A 277 -13.80 3.80 9.19
CA TYR A 277 -13.19 2.54 9.63
C TYR A 277 -12.70 2.62 11.07
N PRO A 278 -12.77 1.50 11.83
CA PRO A 278 -12.16 1.42 13.14
C PRO A 278 -10.64 1.67 13.04
N LEU A 279 -10.02 2.21 14.11
CA LEU A 279 -8.57 2.35 14.16
C LEU A 279 -7.85 1.01 14.30
N VAL A 280 -8.54 0.00 14.83
CA VAL A 280 -8.02 -1.35 15.01
C VAL A 280 -8.83 -2.34 14.20
N TRP A 281 -8.15 -3.13 13.37
CA TRP A 281 -8.78 -4.17 12.56
C TRP A 281 -8.42 -5.54 13.10
N VAL A 282 -9.36 -6.48 13.03
CA VAL A 282 -9.18 -7.84 13.53
C VAL A 282 -8.95 -8.78 12.35
N ASN A 283 -7.84 -9.50 12.39
CA ASN A 283 -7.52 -10.56 11.45
C ASN A 283 -8.52 -11.72 11.63
N PRO A 284 -9.35 -12.04 10.62
CA PRO A 284 -10.45 -13.01 10.76
C PRO A 284 -9.97 -14.46 10.92
N VAL A 285 -8.69 -14.74 10.60
CA VAL A 285 -8.11 -16.08 10.72
C VAL A 285 -7.30 -16.22 12.01
N THR A 286 -6.47 -15.23 12.34
CA THR A 286 -5.54 -15.32 13.48
C THR A 286 -6.09 -14.68 14.76
N GLY A 287 -7.13 -13.85 14.66
CA GLY A 287 -7.67 -13.05 15.78
C GLY A 287 -6.75 -11.92 16.24
N LYS A 288 -5.60 -11.72 15.61
CA LYS A 288 -4.67 -10.63 15.92
C LYS A 288 -5.27 -9.28 15.53
N LYS A 289 -4.78 -8.23 16.20
CA LYS A 289 -5.25 -6.85 16.02
C LYS A 289 -4.17 -6.01 15.35
N SER A 290 -4.59 -5.19 14.40
CA SER A 290 -3.74 -4.27 13.61
C SER A 290 -4.12 -2.83 13.90
N PHE A 291 -3.17 -1.95 14.26
CA PHE A 291 -3.45 -0.51 14.31
C PHE A 291 -3.38 0.05 12.89
N GLN A 292 -4.55 0.31 12.30
CA GLN A 292 -4.69 0.41 10.85
C GLN A 292 -5.53 1.61 10.45
N CYS A 293 -4.83 2.71 10.18
CA CYS A 293 -5.41 4.01 9.84
C CYS A 293 -4.54 4.66 8.75
N MET A 294 -5.12 5.12 7.63
CA MET A 294 -4.31 5.72 6.55
C MET A 294 -4.07 7.18 6.85
N HIS A 295 -2.93 7.46 7.49
CA HIS A 295 -2.56 8.78 8.00
C HIS A 295 -3.01 9.96 7.14
N HIS A 296 -2.57 10.00 5.88
CA HIS A 296 -2.80 11.15 4.99
C HIS A 296 -4.26 11.33 4.57
N LEU A 297 -5.06 10.27 4.55
CA LEU A 297 -6.44 10.29 4.04
C LEU A 297 -7.48 10.58 5.15
N VAL A 298 -7.06 10.64 6.42
CA VAL A 298 -7.98 10.84 7.55
C VAL A 298 -8.40 12.30 7.62
N ARG A 299 -9.72 12.50 7.70
CA ARG A 299 -10.34 13.81 7.92
C ARG A 299 -10.53 14.09 9.41
N ARG A 300 -10.98 13.08 10.16
CA ARG A 300 -11.41 13.22 11.55
C ARG A 300 -11.22 11.92 12.30
N LEU A 301 -10.86 12.04 13.58
CA LEU A 301 -10.76 10.94 14.52
C LEU A 301 -11.84 11.05 15.59
N TYR A 302 -12.34 9.90 16.02
CA TYR A 302 -13.30 9.76 17.11
C TYR A 302 -12.65 8.88 18.17
N ILE A 303 -12.24 9.51 19.27
CA ILE A 303 -11.42 8.89 20.30
C ILE A 303 -12.25 8.60 21.55
N ARG A 304 -12.28 7.33 21.97
CA ARG A 304 -12.92 6.87 23.21
C ARG A 304 -12.25 5.62 23.76
N ASN A 305 -12.55 5.24 24.99
CA ASN A 305 -11.99 4.10 25.71
C ASN A 305 -12.99 2.98 26.00
N GLY A 306 -14.27 3.18 25.68
CA GLY A 306 -15.32 2.20 25.90
C GLY A 306 -16.48 2.31 24.90
N PRO A 307 -17.31 1.26 24.76
CA PRO A 307 -18.38 1.22 23.76
C PRO A 307 -19.53 2.21 24.05
N ASP A 308 -19.70 2.61 25.31
CA ASP A 308 -20.76 3.52 25.76
C ASP A 308 -20.27 4.96 25.98
N GLU A 309 -18.98 5.23 25.74
CA GLU A 309 -18.40 6.56 25.90
C GLU A 309 -18.66 7.40 24.65
N THR A 310 -19.11 8.65 24.87
CA THR A 310 -19.19 9.66 23.82
C THR A 310 -17.78 9.98 23.33
N PRO A 311 -17.47 9.81 22.04
CA PRO A 311 -16.12 10.05 21.53
C PRO A 311 -15.73 11.52 21.62
N LYS A 312 -14.48 11.77 22.03
CA LYS A 312 -13.82 13.03 21.72
C LYS A 312 -13.57 13.10 20.21
N ILE A 313 -14.10 14.12 19.56
CA ILE A 313 -13.86 14.38 18.15
C ILE A 313 -12.57 15.20 18.00
N ILE A 314 -11.70 14.79 17.09
CA ILE A 314 -10.52 15.53 16.64
C ILE A 314 -10.67 15.75 15.14
N ASP A 315 -10.93 16.99 14.71
CA ASP A 315 -11.14 17.35 13.30
C ASP A 315 -10.31 18.55 12.81
N ASP A 316 -9.45 19.11 13.66
CA ASP A 316 -8.29 19.87 13.18
C ASP A 316 -7.28 18.89 12.56
N LEU A 317 -6.99 19.05 11.26
CA LEU A 317 -6.08 18.15 10.53
C LEU A 317 -4.68 18.12 11.15
N GLY A 318 -4.22 19.23 11.72
CA GLY A 318 -2.95 19.29 12.45
C GLY A 318 -2.96 18.38 13.69
N GLU A 319 -4.04 18.42 14.47
CA GLU A 319 -4.22 17.53 15.63
C GLU A 319 -4.40 16.06 15.23
N VAL A 320 -5.16 15.78 14.17
CA VAL A 320 -5.33 14.43 13.60
C VAL A 320 -3.96 13.84 13.26
N ARG A 321 -3.13 14.58 12.50
CA ARG A 321 -1.80 14.13 12.08
C ARG A 321 -0.88 13.94 13.27
N ARG A 322 -0.81 14.91 14.20
CA ARG A 322 -0.01 14.79 15.43
C ARG A 322 -0.38 13.57 16.26
N PHE A 323 -1.67 13.24 16.34
CA PHE A 323 -2.15 12.04 17.03
C PHE A 323 -1.63 10.76 16.35
N LEU A 324 -1.78 10.66 15.03
CA LEU A 324 -1.34 9.48 14.28
C LEU A 324 0.19 9.37 14.24
N ASP A 325 0.92 10.48 14.15
CA ASP A 325 2.38 10.54 14.20
C ASP A 325 2.93 9.92 15.48
N LYS A 326 2.33 10.25 16.63
CA LYS A 326 2.73 9.71 17.96
C LYS A 326 2.65 8.18 18.02
N ILE A 327 1.76 7.58 17.24
CA ILE A 327 1.56 6.13 17.20
C ILE A 327 2.39 5.51 16.07
N GLN A 328 2.13 5.90 14.83
CA GLN A 328 2.66 5.23 13.64
C GLN A 328 4.16 5.44 13.44
N SER A 329 4.75 6.54 13.94
CA SER A 329 6.21 6.74 13.85
C SER A 329 7.04 5.70 14.61
N ARG A 330 6.42 4.95 15.55
CA ARG A 330 7.09 3.89 16.33
C ARG A 330 7.51 2.71 15.47
N ILE A 331 6.72 2.36 14.45
CA ILE A 331 6.99 1.21 13.59
C ILE A 331 7.88 1.58 12.40
N ILE A 332 7.95 2.85 11.99
CA ILE A 332 8.77 3.31 10.85
C ILE A 332 10.22 3.46 11.29
N LYS A 333 10.88 2.32 11.55
CA LYS A 333 12.28 2.19 11.94
C LYS A 333 12.97 1.15 11.08
N PRO A 334 14.27 1.31 10.76
CA PRO A 334 15.00 0.37 9.89
C PRO A 334 14.82 -1.11 10.26
N GLU A 335 14.79 -1.44 11.54
CA GLU A 335 14.65 -2.80 12.06
C GLU A 335 13.27 -3.44 11.77
N ASN A 336 12.22 -2.63 11.66
CA ASN A 336 10.83 -3.10 11.47
C ASN A 336 10.40 -3.12 9.99
N ILE A 337 11.22 -2.56 9.08
CA ILE A 337 10.89 -2.42 7.66
C ILE A 337 11.56 -3.53 6.86
N TRP A 338 10.78 -4.19 6.03
CA TRP A 338 11.24 -5.24 5.14
C TRP A 338 11.20 -4.81 3.67
N VAL A 339 12.26 -5.12 2.92
CA VAL A 339 12.40 -4.82 1.49
C VAL A 339 13.10 -6.01 0.83
N GLY A 340 12.43 -6.76 -0.04
CA GLY A 340 12.99 -8.00 -0.63
C GLY A 340 12.39 -9.29 -0.05
N PRO A 341 12.99 -10.47 -0.25
CA PRO A 341 14.12 -10.76 -1.13
C PRO A 341 13.61 -11.28 -2.49
N GLU A 342 12.49 -10.75 -3.00
CA GLU A 342 11.98 -11.15 -4.31
C GLU A 342 12.99 -10.87 -5.44
N GLU A 343 12.96 -11.76 -6.41
CA GLU A 343 13.76 -11.74 -7.63
C GLU A 343 12.85 -11.51 -8.84
N GLU A 344 13.46 -11.21 -9.98
CA GLU A 344 12.73 -11.13 -11.24
C GLU A 344 12.01 -12.47 -11.49
N HIS A 345 10.74 -12.35 -11.87
CA HIS A 345 9.78 -13.41 -12.09
C HIS A 345 9.31 -14.20 -10.86
N ASP A 346 9.54 -13.72 -9.65
CA ASP A 346 8.69 -14.13 -8.53
C ASP A 346 7.29 -13.50 -8.66
N LEU A 347 6.36 -13.99 -7.84
CA LEU A 347 5.08 -13.31 -7.60
C LEU A 347 4.99 -12.92 -6.12
N VAL A 348 4.88 -11.63 -5.87
CA VAL A 348 4.66 -11.07 -4.54
C VAL A 348 3.16 -10.88 -4.36
N LEU A 349 2.61 -11.47 -3.30
CA LEU A 349 1.20 -11.42 -2.95
C LEU A 349 1.09 -10.98 -1.50
N PHE A 350 0.42 -9.88 -1.24
CA PHE A 350 0.30 -9.36 0.12
C PHE A 350 -1.12 -8.89 0.46
N GLY A 351 -1.50 -9.07 1.73
CA GLY A 351 -2.79 -8.68 2.27
C GLY A 351 -2.78 -7.26 2.80
N SER A 352 -3.72 -6.43 2.35
CA SER A 352 -3.82 -5.04 2.78
C SER A 352 -4.22 -4.93 4.26
N TYR A 353 -4.88 -5.94 4.83
CA TYR A 353 -5.37 -5.95 6.23
C TYR A 353 -4.28 -6.07 7.31
N GLY A 354 -3.00 -6.16 6.94
CA GLY A 354 -1.92 -6.32 7.92
C GLY A 354 -0.61 -5.63 7.58
N LEU A 355 -0.49 -5.02 6.39
CA LEU A 355 0.74 -4.37 5.94
C LEU A 355 0.45 -2.98 5.41
N LEU A 356 1.29 -2.02 5.82
CA LEU A 356 1.55 -0.84 5.00
C LEU A 356 2.69 -1.16 4.06
N HIS A 357 2.63 -0.61 2.85
CA HIS A 357 3.74 -0.64 1.91
C HIS A 357 4.10 0.75 1.41
N SER A 358 5.30 0.87 0.85
CA SER A 358 5.80 2.10 0.26
C SER A 358 6.62 1.84 -1.00
N ASN A 359 6.42 2.69 -2.00
CA ASN A 359 7.31 2.77 -3.15
C ASN A 359 8.60 3.46 -2.74
N ILE A 360 9.72 2.94 -3.24
CA ILE A 360 11.04 3.54 -3.08
C ILE A 360 11.52 3.92 -4.47
N ASP A 361 11.77 5.21 -4.67
CA ASP A 361 12.23 5.71 -5.95
C ASP A 361 13.72 5.40 -6.18
N TYR A 362 14.17 5.52 -7.43
CA TYR A 362 15.55 5.33 -7.85
C TYR A 362 15.84 6.14 -9.14
N PRO A 363 17.10 6.52 -9.42
CA PRO A 363 17.45 7.25 -10.63
C PRO A 363 17.11 6.50 -11.91
N ALA A 364 16.50 7.17 -12.89
CA ALA A 364 16.19 6.54 -14.17
C ALA A 364 17.45 6.03 -14.91
N SER A 365 18.59 6.67 -14.66
CA SER A 365 19.93 6.30 -15.15
C SER A 365 20.38 4.91 -14.67
N TRP A 366 19.77 4.33 -13.63
CA TRP A 366 20.12 3.02 -13.08
C TRP A 366 19.41 1.86 -13.80
N GLY A 367 18.68 2.16 -14.87
CA GLY A 367 18.05 1.20 -15.75
C GLY A 367 16.53 1.13 -15.59
N LYS A 368 15.92 0.41 -16.52
CA LYS A 368 14.46 0.26 -16.56
C LYS A 368 13.92 -0.60 -15.43
N ARG A 369 12.64 -0.41 -15.13
CA ARG A 369 11.87 -1.27 -14.23
C ARG A 369 10.54 -1.64 -14.87
N SER A 370 10.14 -2.88 -14.65
CA SER A 370 8.89 -3.43 -15.14
C SER A 370 8.28 -4.27 -14.02
N ILE A 371 7.18 -3.81 -13.44
CA ILE A 371 6.33 -4.59 -12.53
C ILE A 371 4.94 -4.67 -13.15
N HIS A 372 4.33 -5.85 -13.11
CA HIS A 372 2.90 -5.97 -13.34
C HIS A 372 2.19 -5.94 -11.98
N GLN A 373 1.27 -5.01 -11.80
CA GLN A 373 0.54 -4.84 -10.56
C GLN A 373 -0.96 -4.97 -10.79
N ALA A 374 -1.65 -5.61 -9.85
CA ALA A 374 -3.09 -5.47 -9.70
C ALA A 374 -3.49 -5.43 -8.23
N PHE A 375 -4.45 -4.56 -7.96
CA PHE A 375 -5.24 -4.52 -6.75
C PHE A 375 -6.63 -4.03 -7.14
N MET A 376 -7.66 -4.49 -6.44
CA MET A 376 -9.03 -4.06 -6.68
C MET A 376 -9.74 -3.91 -5.35
N PRO A 377 -10.71 -2.99 -5.25
CA PRO A 377 -11.46 -2.80 -4.02
C PRO A 377 -12.31 -4.03 -3.75
N THR A 378 -12.43 -4.39 -2.48
CA THR A 378 -13.36 -5.43 -2.02
C THR A 378 -14.62 -4.78 -1.47
N SER A 379 -15.75 -5.47 -1.58
CA SER A 379 -17.00 -5.05 -0.93
C SER A 379 -17.03 -5.37 0.58
N LYS A 380 -16.05 -6.12 1.09
CA LYS A 380 -15.95 -6.49 2.51
C LYS A 380 -15.07 -5.51 3.30
N PRO A 381 -15.65 -4.58 4.09
CA PRO A 381 -14.85 -3.67 4.89
C PRO A 381 -14.12 -4.41 6.02
N PRO A 382 -13.07 -3.80 6.59
CA PRO A 382 -12.44 -4.31 7.80
C PRO A 382 -13.40 -4.29 8.99
N VAL A 383 -13.21 -5.24 9.90
CA VAL A 383 -13.99 -5.37 11.13
C VAL A 383 -13.11 -5.06 12.31
N GLY A 384 -13.58 -4.18 13.20
CA GLY A 384 -12.90 -3.82 14.43
C GLY A 384 -13.27 -4.75 15.58
N PRO A 385 -12.56 -4.65 16.72
CA PRO A 385 -12.85 -5.47 17.90
C PRO A 385 -14.16 -5.09 18.59
N VAL A 386 -14.65 -3.87 18.35
CA VAL A 386 -15.98 -3.42 18.77
C VAL A 386 -16.72 -2.78 17.59
N PRO A 387 -18.06 -2.76 17.59
CA PRO A 387 -18.83 -2.06 16.56
C PRO A 387 -18.53 -0.56 16.53
N THR A 388 -18.28 -0.04 15.33
CA THR A 388 -18.24 1.41 15.09
C THR A 388 -19.67 1.95 15.07
N PRO A 389 -20.01 2.98 15.85
CA PRO A 389 -21.35 3.57 15.83
C PRO A 389 -21.69 4.12 14.45
N ASP A 390 -22.93 3.86 14.02
CA ASP A 390 -23.52 4.56 12.89
C ASP A 390 -23.98 5.94 13.38
N ILE A 391 -23.33 7.00 12.92
CA ILE A 391 -23.64 8.39 13.29
C ILE A 391 -24.30 9.10 12.10
N SER A 392 -24.93 8.35 11.20
CA SER A 392 -25.64 8.91 10.02
C SER A 392 -26.86 9.78 10.37
N ASN A 393 -27.08 10.13 11.65
CA ASN A 393 -28.23 10.91 12.14
C ASN A 393 -27.86 12.15 12.98
N GLU A 394 -26.62 12.67 12.91
CA GLU A 394 -26.28 13.98 13.51
C GLU A 394 -26.07 15.08 12.48
#